data_AF-A0A917U8A8-F1
#
_entry.id   AF-A0A917U8A8-F1
#
_cell.length_a   1.000
_cell.length_b   1.000
_cell.length_c   1.000
_cell.angle_alpha   90.00
_cell.angle_beta   90.00
_cell.angle_gamma   90.00
#
_symmetry.space_group_name_H-M   'P 1'
#
loop_
_entity.id
_entity.type
_entity.pdbx_description
1 polymer ?
#
loop_
_entity_poly.entity_id
_entity_poly.type
_entity_poly.pdbx_seq_one_letter_code
_entity_poly.pdbx_strand_id
1 'polypeptide(L)'
;MSNSMSRPAICLTTGAALGLAGVVLMPRLVGSQVENLGVIEAHSGRFLAASALTFVSAILLAVGFALLGGEVARGGHRRASVLLFLGSVGWLLHTAVIAVNAVMSELASSTARTEMAEVADQIFAGPVFLGLLIPMMLATVIGMIGTGIVLWRTGRAPVWIGVAIAIALFLDFVTPEQLSGIPMFALLTVAFGALAARKGDRLS
;
A
#
# COMPACT_ATOMS: atom_id res chain seq x y z
N MET A 1 9.00 -7.62 -30.43
CA MET A 1 7.87 -7.64 -29.46
C MET A 1 8.41 -7.19 -28.11
N SER A 2 8.35 -5.89 -27.80
CA SER A 2 9.20 -5.26 -26.79
C SER A 2 8.43 -4.70 -25.58
N ASN A 3 9.08 -4.80 -24.41
CA ASN A 3 8.98 -3.92 -23.24
C ASN A 3 7.69 -3.82 -22.39
N SER A 4 6.56 -4.48 -22.69
CA SER A 4 5.31 -4.21 -21.95
C SER A 4 5.44 -4.32 -20.42
N MET A 5 5.85 -5.49 -19.88
CA MET A 5 5.83 -5.72 -18.42
C MET A 5 6.82 -4.89 -17.61
N SER A 6 7.77 -4.18 -18.25
CA SER A 6 8.78 -3.43 -17.50
C SER A 6 8.20 -2.24 -16.74
N ARG A 7 7.23 -1.54 -17.33
CA ARG A 7 6.61 -0.37 -16.71
C ARG A 7 5.80 -0.74 -15.45
N PRO A 8 4.84 -1.68 -15.48
CA PRO A 8 4.09 -2.04 -14.29
C PRO A 8 5.00 -2.58 -13.18
N ALA A 9 5.98 -3.43 -13.51
CA ALA A 9 6.87 -4.00 -12.50
C ALA A 9 7.76 -2.93 -11.82
N ILE A 10 8.27 -1.95 -12.58
CA ILE A 10 9.00 -0.80 -12.01
C ILE A 10 8.09 0.02 -11.10
N CYS A 11 6.88 0.36 -11.54
CA CYS A 11 5.93 1.10 -10.70
C CYS A 11 5.62 0.36 -9.40
N LEU A 12 5.34 -0.94 -9.46
CA LEU A 12 5.05 -1.76 -8.29
C LEU A 12 6.25 -1.86 -7.34
N THR A 13 7.45 -2.06 -7.88
CA THR A 13 8.68 -2.18 -7.07
C THR A 13 9.02 -0.85 -6.40
N THR A 14 9.04 0.25 -7.16
CA THR A 14 9.31 1.59 -6.64
C THR A 14 8.24 2.00 -5.63
N GLY A 15 6.97 1.71 -5.91
CA GLY A 15 5.87 1.95 -4.97
C GLY A 15 6.11 1.21 -3.66
N ALA A 16 6.34 -0.11 -3.71
CA ALA A 16 6.61 -0.89 -2.51
C ALA A 16 7.85 -0.42 -1.73
N ALA A 17 8.93 -0.03 -2.41
CA ALA A 17 10.14 0.48 -1.79
C ALA A 17 9.92 1.85 -1.11
N LEU A 18 9.15 2.76 -1.73
CA LEU A 18 8.76 4.02 -1.11
C LEU A 18 7.80 3.80 0.07
N GLY A 19 6.91 2.80 -0.02
CA GLY A 19 6.04 2.40 1.08
C GLY A 19 6.86 1.92 2.27
N LEU A 20 7.86 1.07 2.03
CA LEU A 20 8.81 0.62 3.05
C LEU A 20 9.55 1.81 3.69
N ALA A 21 10.10 2.71 2.87
CA ALA A 21 10.79 3.90 3.37
C ALA A 21 9.86 4.80 4.20
N GLY A 22 8.62 5.00 3.75
CA GLY A 22 7.61 5.76 4.46
C GLY A 22 7.25 5.15 5.82
N VAL A 23 7.02 3.83 5.88
CA VAL A 23 6.72 3.14 7.14
C VAL A 23 7.91 3.16 8.11
N VAL A 24 9.14 2.96 7.61
CA VAL A 24 10.36 3.04 8.45
C VAL A 24 10.58 4.47 8.96
N LEU A 25 10.27 5.48 8.15
CA LEU A 25 10.39 6.88 8.52
C LEU A 25 9.27 7.32 9.48
N MET A 26 8.11 6.68 9.49
CA MET A 26 6.98 7.11 10.33
C MET A 26 7.37 7.10 11.82
N PRO A 27 7.13 8.19 12.58
CA PRO A 27 7.25 8.17 14.03
C PRO A 27 6.34 7.09 14.63
N ARG A 28 6.81 6.41 15.68
CA ARG A 28 6.00 5.39 16.35
C ARG A 28 4.92 6.08 17.18
N LEU A 29 3.66 5.84 16.81
CA LEU A 29 2.49 6.30 17.53
C LEU A 29 2.03 5.17 18.44
N VAL A 30 2.48 5.20 19.69
CA VAL A 30 2.18 4.16 20.69
C VAL A 30 1.61 4.86 21.91
N GLY A 31 0.43 4.46 22.33
CA GLY A 31 -0.24 5.02 23.50
C GLY A 31 -1.56 5.71 23.15
N SER A 32 -1.95 6.65 24.01
CA SER A 32 -3.17 7.42 23.86
C SER A 32 -3.10 8.41 22.69
N GLN A 33 -4.25 8.87 22.18
CA GLN A 33 -4.24 9.87 21.11
C GLN A 33 -3.57 11.18 21.51
N VAL A 34 -3.68 11.58 22.77
CA VAL A 34 -3.00 12.78 23.28
C VAL A 34 -1.48 12.63 23.15
N GLU A 35 -0.94 11.46 23.49
CA GLU A 35 0.48 11.14 23.32
C GLU A 35 0.86 11.10 21.83
N ASN A 36 0.04 10.46 20.99
CA ASN A 36 0.28 10.39 19.55
C ASN A 36 0.34 11.78 18.90
N LEU A 37 -0.58 12.69 19.24
CA LEU A 37 -0.55 14.07 18.77
C LEU A 37 0.71 14.81 19.23
N GLY A 38 1.14 14.59 20.48
CA GLY A 38 2.42 15.14 20.98
C GLY A 38 3.64 14.62 20.22
N VAL A 39 3.66 13.34 19.83
CA VAL A 39 4.72 12.75 19.02
C VAL A 39 4.73 13.33 17.61
N ILE A 40 3.54 13.51 17.00
CA ILE A 40 3.39 14.13 15.68
C ILE A 40 3.90 15.56 15.70
N GLU A 41 3.53 16.37 16.70
CA GLU A 41 4.00 17.75 16.85
C GLU A 41 5.53 17.80 16.99
N ALA A 42 6.10 16.97 17.86
CA ALA A 42 7.54 16.91 18.10
C ALA A 42 8.36 16.46 16.88
N HIS A 43 7.75 15.70 15.95
CA HIS A 43 8.42 15.14 14.77
C HIS A 43 7.69 15.48 13.46
N SER A 44 7.06 16.65 13.38
CA SER A 44 6.13 17.01 12.29
C SER A 44 6.73 16.86 10.89
N GLY A 45 7.95 17.34 10.67
CA GLY A 45 8.64 17.19 9.38
C GLY A 45 8.88 15.73 8.98
N ARG A 46 9.23 14.87 9.94
CA ARG A 46 9.44 13.44 9.72
C ARG A 46 8.11 12.72 9.45
N PHE A 47 7.07 13.07 10.20
CA PHE A 47 5.71 12.54 10.01
C PHE A 47 5.18 12.90 8.62
N LEU A 48 5.23 14.18 8.22
CA LEU A 48 4.79 14.62 6.90
C LEU A 48 5.59 14.00 5.76
N ALA A 49 6.91 13.88 5.90
CA ALA A 49 7.75 13.21 4.91
C ALA A 49 7.38 11.72 4.77
N ALA A 50 7.15 11.02 5.89
CA ALA A 50 6.70 9.64 5.89
C ALA A 50 5.32 9.48 5.22
N SER A 51 4.36 10.35 5.55
CA SER A 51 3.03 10.38 4.91
C SER A 51 3.08 10.68 3.42
N ALA A 52 3.97 11.58 2.98
CA ALA A 52 4.15 11.87 1.56
C ALA A 52 4.73 10.66 0.80
N LEU A 53 5.71 9.96 1.39
CA LEU A 53 6.28 8.75 0.82
C LEU A 53 5.23 7.63 0.70
N THR A 54 4.42 7.41 1.73
CA THR A 54 3.35 6.41 1.67
C THR A 54 2.25 6.78 0.69
N PHE A 55 1.92 8.08 0.56
CA PHE A 55 0.97 8.57 -0.44
C PHE A 55 1.46 8.31 -1.87
N VAL A 56 2.70 8.67 -2.17
CA VAL A 56 3.32 8.41 -3.49
C VAL A 56 3.43 6.90 -3.75
N SER A 57 3.79 6.11 -2.73
CA SER A 57 3.79 4.65 -2.80
C SER A 57 2.43 4.09 -3.24
N ALA A 58 1.35 4.51 -2.58
CA ALA A 58 0.00 4.06 -2.89
C ALA A 58 -0.40 4.39 -4.33
N ILE A 59 -0.07 5.59 -4.83
CA ILE A 59 -0.30 5.98 -6.23
C ILE A 59 0.49 5.08 -7.19
N LEU A 60 1.78 4.86 -6.94
CA LEU A 60 2.61 4.04 -7.81
C LEU A 60 2.15 2.58 -7.84
N LEU A 61 1.74 2.04 -6.70
CA LEU A 61 1.14 0.70 -6.62
C LEU A 61 -0.17 0.67 -7.42
N ALA A 62 -1.06 1.64 -7.21
CA ALA A 62 -2.32 1.73 -7.95
C ALA A 62 -2.10 1.79 -9.48
N VAL A 63 -1.17 2.62 -9.94
CA VAL A 63 -0.79 2.72 -11.36
C VAL A 63 -0.16 1.41 -11.85
N GLY A 64 0.74 0.82 -11.07
CA GLY A 64 1.39 -0.46 -11.40
C GLY A 64 0.38 -1.59 -11.62
N PHE A 65 -0.61 -1.71 -10.74
CA PHE A 65 -1.70 -2.68 -10.89
C PHE A 65 -2.59 -2.39 -12.10
N ALA A 66 -2.95 -1.13 -12.35
CA ALA A 66 -3.76 -0.76 -13.52
C ALA A 66 -3.05 -1.09 -14.84
N LEU A 67 -1.76 -0.76 -14.94
CA LEU A 67 -0.93 -1.06 -16.11
C LEU A 67 -0.82 -2.56 -16.34
N LEU A 68 -0.55 -3.33 -15.27
CA LEU A 68 -0.46 -4.78 -15.34
C LEU A 68 -1.81 -5.40 -15.72
N GLY A 69 -2.91 -4.88 -15.20
CA GLY A 69 -4.28 -5.26 -15.57
C GLY A 69 -4.55 -5.05 -17.07
N GLY A 70 -4.17 -3.88 -17.60
CA GLY A 70 -4.27 -3.58 -19.02
C GLY A 70 -3.46 -4.54 -19.91
N GLU A 71 -2.29 -4.98 -19.46
CA GLU A 71 -1.49 -5.99 -20.17
C GLU A 71 -2.09 -7.38 -20.13
N VAL A 72 -2.61 -7.79 -18.98
CA VAL A 72 -3.32 -9.06 -18.81
C VAL A 72 -4.56 -9.09 -19.71
N ALA A 73 -5.31 -7.99 -19.79
CA ALA A 73 -6.47 -7.85 -20.66
C ALA A 73 -6.10 -7.94 -22.15
N ARG A 74 -5.05 -7.24 -22.58
CA ARG A 74 -4.54 -7.28 -23.97
C ARG A 74 -4.03 -8.66 -24.37
N GLY A 75 -3.52 -9.44 -23.42
CA GLY A 75 -3.14 -10.85 -23.61
C GLY A 75 -4.30 -11.85 -23.62
N GLY A 76 -5.56 -11.40 -23.73
CA GLY A 76 -6.73 -12.28 -23.82
C GLY A 76 -7.38 -12.66 -22.50
N HIS A 77 -6.84 -12.21 -21.35
CA HIS A 77 -7.33 -12.59 -20.02
C HIS A 77 -8.18 -11.48 -19.37
N ARG A 78 -9.19 -10.97 -20.09
CA ARG A 78 -10.01 -9.82 -19.63
C ARG A 78 -10.72 -10.03 -18.29
N ARG A 79 -11.17 -11.25 -17.98
CA ARG A 79 -11.78 -11.54 -16.67
C ARG A 79 -10.76 -11.47 -15.54
N ALA A 80 -9.56 -11.98 -15.79
CA ALA A 80 -8.47 -11.95 -14.83
C ALA A 80 -7.99 -10.51 -14.54
N SER A 81 -8.01 -9.61 -15.53
CA SER A 81 -7.59 -8.22 -15.33
C SER A 81 -8.46 -7.46 -14.33
N VAL A 82 -9.72 -7.88 -14.11
CA VAL A 82 -10.60 -7.26 -13.11
C VAL A 82 -9.98 -7.33 -11.71
N LEU A 83 -9.32 -8.43 -11.36
CA LEU A 83 -8.66 -8.57 -10.06
C LEU A 83 -7.48 -7.60 -9.90
N LEU A 84 -6.75 -7.33 -10.97
CA LEU A 84 -5.67 -6.33 -10.95
C LEU A 84 -6.23 -4.91 -10.86
N PHE A 85 -7.31 -4.61 -11.58
CA PHE A 85 -7.99 -3.32 -11.44
C PHE A 85 -8.56 -3.13 -10.04
N LEU A 86 -9.06 -4.19 -9.41
CA LEU A 86 -9.52 -4.13 -8.02
C LEU A 86 -8.36 -3.81 -7.06
N GLY A 87 -7.18 -4.42 -7.27
CA GLY A 87 -5.97 -4.06 -6.54
C GLY A 87 -5.57 -2.60 -6.74
N SER A 88 -5.68 -2.10 -7.97
CA SER A 88 -5.45 -0.69 -8.29
C SER A 88 -6.40 0.24 -7.52
N VAL A 89 -7.69 -0.08 -7.49
CA VAL A 89 -8.70 0.68 -6.73
C VAL A 89 -8.41 0.64 -5.23
N GLY A 90 -8.05 -0.52 -4.66
CA GLY A 90 -7.69 -0.62 -3.25
C GLY A 90 -6.51 0.29 -2.87
N TRP A 91 -5.43 0.25 -3.66
CA TRP A 91 -4.28 1.14 -3.47
C TRP A 91 -4.59 2.62 -3.71
N LEU A 92 -5.50 2.94 -4.62
CA LEU A 92 -5.96 4.32 -4.77
C LEU A 92 -6.75 4.78 -3.54
N LEU A 93 -7.63 3.93 -2.98
CA LEU A 93 -8.38 4.27 -1.76
C LEU A 93 -7.48 4.43 -0.54
N HIS A 94 -6.34 3.73 -0.46
CA HIS A 94 -5.33 3.97 0.58
C HIS A 94 -4.89 5.45 0.63
N THR A 95 -4.85 6.16 -0.50
CA THR A 95 -4.49 7.59 -0.52
C THR A 95 -5.44 8.46 0.32
N ALA A 96 -6.72 8.11 0.38
CA ALA A 96 -7.71 8.83 1.19
C ALA A 96 -7.51 8.58 2.69
N VAL A 97 -7.15 7.35 3.07
CA VAL A 97 -6.77 7.04 4.47
C VAL A 97 -5.47 7.75 4.84
N ILE A 98 -4.47 7.78 3.94
CA ILE A 98 -3.22 8.50 4.16
C ILE A 98 -3.46 10.01 4.28
N ALA A 99 -4.44 10.57 3.56
CA ALA A 99 -4.80 11.98 3.66
C ALA A 99 -5.32 12.36 5.06
N VAL A 100 -5.85 11.40 5.83
CA VAL A 100 -6.21 11.63 7.25
C VAL A 100 -4.97 12.01 8.07
N ASN A 101 -3.77 11.57 7.69
CA ASN A 101 -2.54 12.00 8.36
C ASN A 101 -2.32 13.52 8.26
N ALA A 102 -2.71 14.16 7.15
CA ALA A 102 -2.64 15.62 7.06
C ALA A 102 -3.57 16.28 8.09
N VAL A 103 -4.78 15.74 8.26
CA VAL A 103 -5.71 16.20 9.32
C VAL A 103 -5.09 15.99 10.70
N MET A 104 -4.48 14.83 10.97
CA MET A 104 -3.81 14.56 12.24
C MET A 104 -2.64 15.53 12.51
N SER A 105 -1.91 15.92 11.46
CA SER A 105 -0.85 16.93 11.56
C SER A 105 -1.40 18.30 11.96
N GLU A 106 -2.55 18.70 11.40
CA GLU A 106 -3.21 19.96 11.78
C GLU A 106 -3.72 19.89 13.22
N LEU A 107 -4.37 18.79 13.62
CA LEU A 107 -4.83 18.57 14.99
C LEU A 107 -3.67 18.62 16.00
N ALA A 108 -2.52 18.06 15.64
CA ALA A 108 -1.33 18.04 16.48
C ALA A 108 -0.74 19.44 16.75
N SER A 109 -1.01 20.43 15.88
CA SER A 109 -0.55 21.81 16.05
C SER A 109 -1.40 22.63 17.04
N SER A 110 -2.55 22.09 17.47
CA SER A 110 -3.47 22.78 18.37
C SER A 110 -2.95 22.81 19.81
N THR A 111 -3.13 23.94 20.49
CA THR A 111 -2.85 24.09 21.92
C THR A 111 -3.86 23.34 22.79
N ALA A 112 -5.06 23.04 22.28
CA ALA A 112 -6.11 22.28 22.97
C ALA A 112 -5.99 20.77 22.70
N ARG A 113 -4.85 20.17 23.04
CA ARG A 113 -4.49 18.80 22.63
C ARG A 113 -5.48 17.72 23.07
N THR A 114 -6.04 17.83 24.28
CA THR A 114 -7.02 16.86 24.80
C THR A 114 -8.30 16.87 23.97
N GLU A 115 -8.83 18.04 23.65
CA GLU A 115 -10.03 18.17 22.82
C GLU A 115 -9.78 17.65 21.39
N MET A 116 -8.61 17.94 20.82
CA MET A 116 -8.25 17.44 19.49
C MET A 116 -8.04 15.92 19.45
N ALA A 117 -7.60 15.33 20.55
CA ALA A 117 -7.51 13.88 20.68
C ALA A 117 -8.90 13.21 20.62
N GLU A 118 -9.91 13.81 21.26
CA GLU A 118 -11.30 13.35 21.16
C GLU A 118 -11.84 13.48 19.73
N VAL A 119 -11.52 14.58 19.05
CA VAL A 119 -11.87 14.77 17.62
C VAL A 119 -11.21 13.69 16.76
N ALA A 120 -9.93 13.39 16.98
CA ALA A 120 -9.23 12.33 16.26
C ALA A 120 -9.89 10.96 16.48
N ASP A 121 -10.25 10.61 17.72
CA ASP A 121 -10.95 9.38 18.01
C ASP A 121 -12.31 9.29 17.31
N GLN A 122 -13.07 10.40 17.28
CA GLN A 122 -14.33 10.47 16.56
C GLN A 122 -14.17 10.29 15.05
N ILE A 123 -13.08 10.79 14.46
CA ILE A 123 -12.78 10.59 13.04
C ILE A 123 -12.58 9.09 12.75
N PHE A 124 -11.75 8.39 13.54
CA PHE A 124 -11.44 6.98 13.30
C PHE A 124 -12.60 6.03 13.67
N ALA A 125 -13.40 6.36 14.68
CA ALA A 125 -14.61 5.61 15.03
C ALA A 125 -15.82 5.94 14.14
N GLY A 126 -15.73 7.01 13.35
CA GLY A 126 -16.84 7.53 12.58
C GLY A 126 -17.27 6.59 11.43
N PRO A 127 -18.57 6.56 11.10
CA PRO A 127 -19.09 5.72 10.00
C PRO A 127 -18.51 6.10 8.63
N VAL A 128 -18.09 7.36 8.46
CA VAL A 128 -17.43 7.82 7.22
C VAL A 128 -16.07 7.15 7.04
N PHE A 129 -15.26 7.09 8.11
CA PHE A 129 -13.96 6.42 8.05
C PHE A 129 -14.11 4.92 7.82
N LEU A 130 -15.03 4.26 8.54
CA LEU A 130 -15.34 2.85 8.32
C LEU A 130 -15.89 2.57 6.91
N GLY A 131 -16.74 3.45 6.39
CA GLY A 131 -17.28 3.39 5.04
C GLY A 131 -16.22 3.53 3.95
N LEU A 132 -15.08 4.15 4.24
CA LEU A 132 -13.90 4.20 3.36
C LEU A 132 -12.96 3.00 3.58
N LEU A 133 -12.70 2.67 4.85
CA LEU A 133 -11.76 1.63 5.26
C LEU A 133 -12.19 0.24 4.76
N ILE A 134 -13.46 -0.12 4.92
CA ILE A 134 -13.94 -1.46 4.55
C ILE A 134 -13.79 -1.72 3.04
N PRO A 135 -14.30 -0.86 2.13
CA PRO A 135 -14.09 -1.06 0.69
C PRO A 135 -12.61 -1.04 0.29
N MET A 136 -11.81 -0.16 0.89
CA MET A 136 -10.37 -0.12 0.66
C MET A 136 -9.72 -1.46 1.00
N MET A 137 -9.93 -1.97 2.23
CA MET A 137 -9.36 -3.24 2.67
C MET A 137 -9.81 -4.42 1.80
N LEU A 138 -11.12 -4.51 1.50
CA LEU A 138 -11.65 -5.58 0.64
C LEU A 138 -11.03 -5.52 -0.76
N ALA A 139 -10.96 -4.34 -1.37
CA ALA A 139 -10.37 -4.16 -2.69
C ALA A 139 -8.88 -4.49 -2.70
N THR A 140 -8.12 -4.03 -1.70
CA THR A 140 -6.68 -4.32 -1.58
C THR A 140 -6.45 -5.82 -1.39
N VAL A 141 -7.12 -6.47 -0.42
CA VAL A 141 -6.90 -7.89 -0.13
C VAL A 141 -7.29 -8.78 -1.31
N ILE A 142 -8.51 -8.61 -1.85
CA ILE A 142 -8.99 -9.42 -2.97
C ILE A 142 -8.14 -9.14 -4.22
N GLY A 143 -7.80 -7.88 -4.47
CA GLY A 143 -7.00 -7.48 -5.62
C GLY A 143 -5.56 -7.99 -5.57
N MET A 144 -4.93 -7.97 -4.40
CA MET A 144 -3.55 -8.45 -4.21
C MET A 144 -3.46 -9.98 -4.29
N ILE A 145 -4.33 -10.71 -3.58
CA ILE A 145 -4.42 -12.18 -3.68
C ILE A 145 -4.73 -12.58 -5.12
N GLY A 146 -5.73 -11.92 -5.72
CA GLY A 146 -6.12 -12.12 -7.11
C GLY A 146 -4.95 -11.87 -8.07
N THR A 147 -4.15 -10.83 -7.85
CA THR A 147 -2.96 -10.57 -8.67
C THR A 147 -1.94 -11.70 -8.59
N GLY A 148 -1.66 -12.23 -7.40
CA GLY A 148 -0.79 -13.39 -7.23
C GLY A 148 -1.27 -14.61 -8.05
N ILE A 149 -2.57 -14.91 -7.97
CA ILE A 149 -3.20 -16.00 -8.72
C ILE A 149 -3.12 -15.75 -10.23
N VAL A 150 -3.46 -14.55 -10.69
CA VAL A 150 -3.46 -14.21 -12.12
C VAL A 150 -2.07 -14.26 -12.72
N LEU A 151 -1.07 -13.73 -12.00
CA LEU A 151 0.33 -13.77 -12.45
C LEU A 151 0.85 -15.20 -12.60
N TRP A 152 0.51 -16.08 -11.66
CA TRP A 152 0.84 -17.50 -11.74
C TRP A 152 0.08 -18.21 -12.86
N ARG A 153 -1.25 -18.08 -12.91
CA ARG A 153 -2.12 -18.75 -13.89
C ARG A 153 -1.84 -18.32 -15.33
N THR A 154 -1.39 -17.10 -15.54
CA THR A 154 -1.01 -16.59 -16.88
C THR A 154 0.46 -16.83 -17.22
N GLY A 155 1.21 -17.55 -16.36
CA GLY A 155 2.62 -17.86 -16.58
C GLY A 155 3.53 -16.62 -16.59
N ARG A 156 3.09 -15.48 -16.05
CA ARG A 156 3.87 -14.23 -15.99
C ARG A 156 4.82 -14.20 -14.79
N ALA A 157 4.47 -14.88 -13.69
CA ALA A 157 5.28 -15.00 -12.49
C ALA A 157 5.42 -16.47 -12.05
N PRO A 158 6.50 -16.84 -11.35
CA PRO A 158 6.56 -18.12 -10.66
C PRO A 158 5.61 -18.11 -9.44
N VAL A 159 5.19 -19.30 -8.99
CA VAL A 159 4.22 -19.45 -7.89
C VAL A 159 4.65 -18.74 -6.60
N TRP A 160 5.96 -18.69 -6.33
CA TRP A 160 6.48 -18.09 -5.11
C TRP A 160 6.17 -16.59 -5.00
N ILE A 161 6.04 -15.85 -6.12
CA ILE A 161 5.65 -14.43 -6.08
C ILE A 161 4.22 -14.28 -5.53
N GLY A 162 3.30 -15.17 -5.94
CA GLY A 162 1.94 -15.20 -5.41
C GLY A 162 1.92 -15.54 -3.92
N VAL A 163 2.75 -16.51 -3.49
CA VAL A 163 2.91 -16.86 -2.07
C VAL A 163 3.48 -15.69 -1.26
N ALA A 164 4.50 -15.00 -1.77
CA ALA A 164 5.09 -13.84 -1.12
C ALA A 164 4.09 -12.69 -0.95
N ILE A 165 3.25 -12.42 -1.95
CA ILE A 165 2.16 -11.44 -1.85
C ILE A 165 1.15 -11.85 -0.77
N ALA A 166 0.74 -13.12 -0.74
CA ALA A 166 -0.19 -13.60 0.28
C ALA A 166 0.38 -13.50 1.70
N ILE A 167 1.65 -13.86 1.88
CA ILE A 167 2.35 -13.71 3.17
C ILE A 167 2.47 -12.23 3.53
N ALA A 168 2.81 -11.35 2.58
CA ALA A 168 2.90 -9.92 2.82
C ALA A 168 1.59 -9.35 3.37
N LEU A 169 0.45 -9.72 2.78
CA LEU A 169 -0.86 -9.34 3.29
C LEU A 169 -1.13 -9.91 4.68
N PHE A 170 -0.87 -11.21 4.88
CA PHE A 170 -1.06 -11.84 6.18
C PHE A 170 -0.26 -11.13 7.29
N LEU A 171 0.98 -10.74 6.99
CA LEU A 171 1.83 -10.01 7.93
C LEU A 171 1.29 -8.62 8.25
N ASP A 172 0.56 -7.98 7.34
CA ASP A 172 -0.08 -6.68 7.60
C ASP A 172 -1.13 -6.76 8.73
N PHE A 173 -1.76 -7.93 8.89
CA PHE A 173 -2.78 -8.17 9.93
C PHE A 173 -2.22 -8.73 11.25
N VAL A 174 -1.08 -9.42 11.20
CA VAL A 174 -0.56 -10.21 12.34
C VAL A 174 0.64 -9.55 13.01
N THR A 175 1.37 -8.71 12.28
CA THR A 175 2.54 -8.03 12.84
C THR A 175 2.09 -7.01 13.90
N PRO A 176 2.77 -6.90 15.05
CA PRO A 176 2.46 -5.86 16.03
C PRO A 176 2.43 -4.48 15.39
N GLU A 177 1.51 -3.60 15.82
CA GLU A 177 1.30 -2.27 15.21
C GLU A 177 2.60 -1.46 15.03
N GLN A 178 3.54 -1.59 15.96
CA GLN A 178 4.84 -0.91 15.96
C GLN A 178 5.76 -1.30 14.78
N LEU A 179 5.54 -2.49 14.22
CA LEU A 179 6.28 -3.05 13.08
C LEU A 179 5.37 -3.26 11.87
N SER A 180 4.08 -2.89 11.99
CA SER A 180 3.09 -3.07 10.94
C SER A 180 3.55 -2.37 9.66
N GLY A 181 3.27 -2.98 8.52
CA GLY A 181 3.69 -2.51 7.20
C GLY A 181 5.14 -2.82 6.81
N ILE A 182 6.12 -2.88 7.72
CA ILE A 182 7.54 -3.13 7.37
C ILE A 182 7.71 -4.49 6.66
N PRO A 183 7.34 -5.64 7.26
CA PRO A 183 7.52 -6.93 6.60
C PRO A 183 6.67 -7.05 5.34
N MET A 184 5.47 -6.46 5.31
CA MET A 184 4.63 -6.41 4.12
C MET A 184 5.36 -5.71 2.97
N PHE A 185 5.77 -4.45 3.13
CA PHE A 185 6.40 -3.69 2.06
C PHE A 185 7.77 -4.25 1.67
N ALA A 186 8.52 -4.83 2.60
CA ALA A 186 9.76 -5.54 2.27
C ALA A 186 9.51 -6.74 1.35
N LEU A 187 8.54 -7.60 1.68
CA LEU A 187 8.18 -8.75 0.84
C LEU A 187 7.62 -8.32 -0.52
N LEU A 188 6.77 -7.28 -0.55
CA LEU A 188 6.25 -6.73 -1.81
C LEU A 188 7.38 -6.17 -2.69
N THR A 189 8.34 -5.48 -2.09
CA THR A 189 9.52 -4.94 -2.81
C THR A 189 10.33 -6.08 -3.43
N VAL A 190 10.57 -7.16 -2.69
CA VAL A 190 11.28 -8.34 -3.21
C VAL A 190 10.47 -9.04 -4.31
N ALA A 191 9.18 -9.28 -4.09
CA ALA A 191 8.31 -9.97 -5.04
C ALA A 191 8.17 -9.19 -6.37
N PHE A 192 7.92 -7.88 -6.30
CA PHE A 192 7.81 -7.03 -7.48
C PHE A 192 9.18 -6.76 -8.13
N GLY A 193 10.24 -6.65 -7.34
CA GLY A 193 11.61 -6.53 -7.85
C GLY A 193 12.04 -7.75 -8.65
N ALA A 194 11.71 -8.96 -8.18
CA ALA A 194 11.92 -10.18 -8.94
C ALA A 194 11.07 -10.23 -10.22
N LEU A 195 9.82 -9.76 -10.17
CA LEU A 195 8.99 -9.63 -11.36
C LEU A 195 9.63 -8.69 -12.40
N ALA A 196 10.25 -7.59 -11.96
CA ALA A 196 10.98 -6.68 -12.84
C ALA A 196 12.25 -7.32 -13.44
N ALA A 197 12.99 -8.11 -12.65
CA ALA A 197 14.23 -8.77 -13.06
C ALA A 197 14.02 -9.91 -14.08
N ARG A 198 12.90 -10.65 -14.01
CA ARG A 198 12.58 -11.76 -14.93
C ARG A 198 12.47 -11.39 -16.41
N LYS A 199 12.58 -10.10 -16.75
CA LYS A 199 12.75 -9.61 -18.12
C LYS A 199 14.04 -10.14 -18.79
N GLY A 200 15.01 -10.61 -18.01
CA GLY A 200 16.28 -11.14 -18.53
C GLY A 200 16.24 -12.59 -19.06
N ASP A 201 15.39 -13.46 -18.52
CA ASP A 201 15.62 -14.92 -18.62
C ASP A 201 14.81 -15.64 -19.72
N ARG A 202 14.10 -14.92 -20.60
CA ARG A 202 13.34 -15.53 -21.72
C ARG A 202 14.06 -15.47 -23.07
N LEU A 203 15.40 -15.40 -23.05
CA LEU A 203 16.25 -15.39 -24.26
C LEU A 203 17.37 -16.45 -24.24
N SER A 204 17.29 -17.48 -23.39
CA SER A 204 18.18 -18.66 -23.45
C SER A 204 17.38 -19.94 -23.55
#